data_AF-D3PKB4-F1
#
_entry.id   AF-D3PKB4-F1
#
_cell.length_a   1.000
_cell.length_b   1.000
_cell.length_c   1.000
_cell.angle_alpha   90.00
_cell.angle_beta   90.00
_cell.angle_gamma   90.00
#
_symmetry.space_group_name_H-M   'P 1'
#
loop_
_entity.id
_entity.type
_entity.pdbx_description
1 polymer ?
#
loop_
_entity_poly.entity_id
_entity_poly.type
_entity_poly.pdbx_seq_one_letter_code
_entity_poly.pdbx_strand_id
1 'polypeptide(L)'
;MGILDRLSRLIRANINDLIKRAEDPEKIVEQALEDMRSALREARMEVAEAMAELRKLEREQQSYAEQARAWEQKAAEALKGGREDLAREALKRKQQAQALADGFAQQVAQQQTLVNQLTTQLKALEGKIQESEAKKALLIARKKGVEAAETVRRFESKVDAHSAVEAFEDMERRIEAMEDKHAALSELDKSDVEKELESLGSNKAVEDDLARLKRELGMA
;
A
#
# COMPACT_ATOMS: atom_id res chain seq x y z
N MET A 1 -9.67 -2.77 -24.08
CA MET A 1 -8.35 -2.28 -23.59
C MET A 1 -7.99 -3.11 -22.36
N GLY A 2 -6.84 -3.79 -22.34
CA GLY A 2 -6.43 -4.62 -21.20
C GLY A 2 -5.86 -3.82 -20.04
N ILE A 3 -5.72 -4.43 -18.85
CA ILE A 3 -5.10 -3.78 -17.68
C ILE A 3 -3.69 -3.28 -17.98
N LEU A 4 -2.92 -4.03 -18.76
CA LEU A 4 -1.56 -3.68 -19.13
C LEU A 4 -1.50 -2.32 -19.84
N ASP A 5 -2.51 -2.04 -20.68
CA ASP A 5 -2.63 -0.75 -21.35
C ASP A 5 -2.99 0.38 -20.37
N ARG A 6 -3.89 0.10 -19.42
CA ARG A 6 -4.26 1.06 -18.36
C ARG A 6 -3.06 1.40 -17.46
N LEU A 7 -2.37 0.38 -16.92
CA LEU A 7 -1.14 0.54 -16.16
C LEU A 7 -0.09 1.32 -16.95
N SER A 8 0.15 0.93 -18.20
CA SER A 8 1.13 1.61 -19.05
C SER A 8 0.77 3.08 -19.30
N ARG A 9 -0.51 3.41 -19.45
CA ARG A 9 -0.98 4.80 -19.55
C ARG A 9 -0.73 5.59 -18.27
N LEU A 10 -1.04 5.02 -17.11
CA LEU A 10 -0.81 5.68 -15.81
C LEU A 10 0.68 5.88 -15.52
N ILE A 11 1.53 4.92 -15.88
CA ILE A 11 2.99 5.05 -15.76
C ILE A 11 3.52 6.14 -16.69
N ARG A 12 3.01 6.20 -17.93
CA ARG A 12 3.39 7.22 -18.91
C ARG A 12 2.77 8.59 -18.64
N ALA A 13 1.72 8.67 -17.83
CA ALA A 13 1.06 9.93 -17.52
C ALA A 13 2.05 10.88 -16.84
N ASN A 14 2.31 12.00 -17.49
CA ASN A 14 3.23 13.00 -16.99
C ASN A 14 2.47 13.98 -16.10
N ILE A 15 2.61 13.82 -14.78
CA ILE A 15 2.02 14.73 -13.80
C ILE A 15 2.51 16.17 -14.01
N ASN A 16 3.71 16.37 -14.56
CA ASN A 16 4.22 17.71 -14.87
C ASN A 16 3.36 18.44 -15.91
N ASP A 17 2.73 17.71 -16.84
CA ASP A 17 1.87 18.32 -17.86
C ASP A 17 0.47 18.64 -17.31
N LEU A 18 -0.01 17.86 -16.33
CA LEU A 18 -1.22 18.15 -15.58
C LEU A 18 -1.06 19.41 -14.73
N ILE A 19 0.08 19.57 -14.06
CA ILE A 19 0.39 20.74 -13.22
C ILE A 19 0.43 22.04 -14.04
N LYS A 20 1.03 22.02 -15.25
CA LYS A 20 1.18 23.22 -16.09
C LYS A 20 -0.14 23.82 -16.59
N ARG A 21 -1.23 23.06 -16.58
CA ARG A 21 -2.52 23.44 -17.15
C ARG A 21 -3.62 23.67 -16.10
N ALA A 22 -3.31 23.46 -14.82
CA ALA A 22 -4.28 23.52 -13.75
C ALA A 22 -4.23 24.87 -13.01
N GLU A 23 -5.40 25.46 -12.77
CA GLU A 23 -5.54 26.62 -11.85
C GLU A 23 -5.26 26.21 -10.40
N ASP A 24 -5.64 25.00 -10.01
CA ASP A 24 -5.32 24.41 -8.70
C ASP A 24 -4.52 23.11 -8.88
N PRO A 25 -3.18 23.20 -8.98
CA PRO A 25 -2.31 22.04 -9.22
C PRO A 25 -2.30 21.06 -8.04
N GLU A 26 -2.67 21.50 -6.84
CA GLU A 26 -2.72 20.64 -5.65
C GLU A 26 -3.85 19.62 -5.74
N LYS A 27 -5.07 20.08 -6.06
CA LYS A 27 -6.24 19.20 -6.23
C LYS A 27 -6.09 18.23 -7.40
N ILE A 28 -5.53 18.68 -8.52
CA ILE A 28 -5.32 17.81 -9.69
C ILE A 28 -4.31 16.70 -9.38
N VAL A 29 -3.23 17.01 -8.67
CA VAL A 29 -2.24 16.00 -8.26
C VAL A 29 -2.84 15.03 -7.24
N GLU A 30 -3.67 15.51 -6.32
CA GLU A 30 -4.38 14.66 -5.36
C GLU A 30 -5.35 13.69 -6.04
N GLN A 31 -6.18 14.17 -6.96
CA GLN A 31 -7.07 13.31 -7.73
C GLN A 31 -6.30 12.28 -8.56
N ALA A 32 -5.22 12.69 -9.24
CA ALA A 32 -4.40 11.77 -10.02
C ALA A 32 -3.77 10.68 -9.15
N LEU A 33 -3.29 11.03 -7.94
CA LEU A 33 -2.78 10.06 -6.98
C LEU A 33 -3.85 9.08 -6.51
N GLU A 34 -5.08 9.53 -6.30
CA GLU A 34 -6.20 8.68 -5.91
C GLU A 34 -6.59 7.70 -7.02
N ASP A 35 -6.66 8.18 -8.27
CA ASP A 35 -6.90 7.35 -9.45
C ASP A 35 -5.80 6.28 -9.60
N MET A 36 -4.53 6.66 -9.45
CA MET A 36 -3.40 5.74 -9.49
C MET A 36 -3.46 4.70 -8.36
N ARG A 37 -3.84 5.09 -7.15
CA ARG A 37 -4.03 4.17 -6.02
C ARG A 37 -5.18 3.19 -6.26
N SER A 38 -6.27 3.64 -6.89
CA SER A 38 -7.36 2.76 -7.28
C SER A 38 -6.92 1.74 -8.33
N ALA A 39 -6.25 2.21 -9.38
CA ALA A 39 -5.70 1.34 -10.40
C ALA A 39 -4.67 0.35 -9.84
N LEU A 40 -3.89 0.74 -8.82
CA LEU A 40 -2.97 -0.15 -8.13
C LEU A 40 -3.71 -1.29 -7.42
N ARG A 41 -4.82 -1.00 -6.73
CA ARG A 41 -5.63 -2.04 -6.06
C ARG A 41 -6.22 -3.02 -7.08
N GLU A 42 -6.77 -2.52 -8.17
CA GLU A 42 -7.29 -3.35 -9.27
C GLU A 42 -6.20 -4.22 -9.89
N ALA A 43 -5.04 -3.63 -10.19
CA ALA A 43 -3.90 -4.34 -10.76
C ALA A 43 -3.38 -5.45 -9.82
N ARG A 44 -3.39 -5.24 -8.50
CA ARG A 44 -3.03 -6.28 -7.52
C ARG A 44 -3.99 -7.48 -7.57
N MET A 45 -5.29 -7.24 -7.71
CA MET A 45 -6.27 -8.32 -7.83
C MET A 45 -6.06 -9.11 -9.12
N GLU A 46 -5.89 -8.43 -10.25
CA GLU A 46 -5.66 -9.11 -11.54
C GLU A 46 -4.33 -9.90 -11.56
N VAL A 47 -3.27 -9.36 -10.95
CA VAL A 47 -2.00 -10.11 -10.76
C VAL A 47 -2.24 -11.37 -9.92
N ALA A 48 -3.00 -11.26 -8.83
CA ALA A 48 -3.31 -12.40 -7.98
C ALA A 48 -4.13 -13.47 -8.71
N GLU A 49 -5.12 -13.08 -9.52
CA GLU A 49 -5.88 -13.98 -10.38
C GLU A 49 -4.97 -14.68 -11.41
N ALA A 50 -4.09 -13.93 -12.07
CA ALA A 50 -3.14 -14.50 -13.03
C ALA A 50 -2.17 -15.50 -12.37
N MET A 51 -1.73 -15.23 -11.14
CA MET A 51 -0.92 -16.16 -10.34
C MET A 51 -1.72 -17.39 -9.89
N ALA A 52 -3.01 -17.24 -9.57
CA ALA A 52 -3.86 -18.36 -9.22
C ALA A 52 -4.06 -19.30 -10.41
N GLU A 53 -4.28 -18.76 -11.62
CA GLU A 53 -4.39 -19.57 -12.83
C GLU A 53 -3.06 -20.25 -13.18
N LEU A 54 -1.92 -19.56 -13.02
CA LEU A 54 -0.60 -20.18 -13.16
C LEU A 54 -0.46 -21.41 -12.26
N ARG A 55 -0.76 -21.27 -10.97
CA ARG A 55 -0.68 -22.38 -10.01
C ARG A 55 -1.62 -23.53 -10.35
N LYS A 56 -2.76 -23.23 -10.95
CA LYS A 56 -3.70 -24.26 -11.42
C LYS A 56 -3.12 -25.03 -12.61
N LEU A 57 -2.58 -24.32 -13.59
CA LEU A 57 -1.90 -24.93 -14.74
C LEU A 57 -0.71 -25.80 -14.31
N GLU A 58 0.09 -25.33 -13.34
CA GLU A 58 1.20 -26.11 -12.76
C GLU A 58 0.70 -27.40 -12.09
N ARG A 59 -0.41 -27.35 -11.35
CA ARG A 59 -1.02 -28.56 -10.74
C ARG A 59 -1.49 -29.55 -11.81
N GLU A 60 -2.13 -29.08 -12.87
CA GLU A 60 -2.56 -29.93 -13.98
C GLU A 60 -1.36 -30.58 -14.67
N GLN A 61 -0.34 -29.77 -15.00
CA GLN A 61 0.91 -30.25 -15.58
C GLN A 61 1.55 -31.35 -14.72
N GLN A 62 1.66 -31.11 -13.40
CA GLN A 62 2.24 -32.06 -12.47
C GLN A 62 1.42 -33.36 -12.39
N SER A 63 0.09 -33.25 -12.30
CA SER A 63 -0.82 -34.40 -12.27
C SER A 63 -0.64 -35.31 -13.49
N TYR A 64 -0.60 -34.74 -14.70
CA TYR A 64 -0.39 -35.54 -15.91
C TYR A 64 1.02 -36.11 -16.01
N ALA A 65 2.04 -35.39 -15.55
CA ALA A 65 3.41 -35.91 -15.47
C ALA A 65 3.53 -37.11 -14.51
N GLU A 66 2.85 -37.05 -13.36
CA GLU A 66 2.78 -38.16 -12.40
C GLU A 66 2.02 -39.36 -12.99
N GLN A 67 0.92 -39.12 -13.70
CA GLN A 67 0.19 -40.17 -14.41
C GLN A 67 1.06 -40.85 -15.48
N ALA A 68 1.84 -40.09 -16.25
CA ALA A 68 2.77 -40.63 -17.23
C ALA A 68 3.81 -41.55 -16.56
N ARG A 69 4.40 -41.11 -15.43
CA ARG A 69 5.34 -41.93 -14.63
C ARG A 69 4.68 -43.20 -14.08
N ALA A 70 3.45 -43.13 -13.61
CA ALA A 70 2.72 -44.29 -13.12
C ALA A 70 2.45 -45.32 -14.24
N TRP A 71 2.09 -44.86 -15.44
CA TRP A 71 1.94 -45.75 -16.60
C TRP A 71 3.25 -46.37 -17.05
N GLU A 72 4.36 -45.64 -16.95
CA GLU A 72 5.70 -46.17 -17.21
C GLU A 72 6.08 -47.29 -16.22
N GLN A 73 5.81 -47.10 -14.93
CA GLN A 73 6.04 -48.14 -13.92
C GLN A 73 5.19 -49.39 -14.20
N LYS A 74 3.90 -49.22 -14.50
CA LYS A 74 3.01 -50.33 -14.88
C LYS A 74 3.48 -51.06 -16.14
N ALA A 75 3.99 -50.34 -17.13
CA ALA A 75 4.57 -50.96 -18.33
C ALA A 75 5.80 -51.80 -17.99
N ALA A 76 6.69 -51.30 -17.13
CA ALA A 76 7.87 -52.03 -16.67
C ALA A 76 7.50 -53.29 -15.87
N GLU A 77 6.50 -53.23 -15.01
CA GLU A 77 5.96 -54.39 -14.29
C GLU A 77 5.36 -55.44 -15.23
N ALA A 78 4.57 -55.00 -16.22
CA ALA A 78 3.99 -55.90 -17.21
C ALA A 78 5.07 -56.63 -18.03
N LEU A 79 6.14 -55.94 -18.43
CA LEU A 79 7.30 -56.55 -19.11
C LEU A 79 8.01 -57.57 -18.23
N LYS A 80 8.25 -57.25 -16.95
CA LYS A 80 8.84 -58.20 -15.98
C LYS A 80 7.98 -59.45 -15.83
N GLY A 81 6.66 -59.31 -15.90
CA GLY A 81 5.71 -60.42 -15.89
C GLY A 81 5.50 -61.13 -17.24
N GLY A 82 6.28 -60.78 -18.28
CA GLY A 82 6.17 -61.39 -19.61
C GLY A 82 4.90 -61.01 -20.40
N ARG A 83 4.14 -60.01 -19.95
CA ARG A 83 2.90 -59.55 -20.60
C ARG A 83 3.15 -58.32 -21.46
N GLU A 84 3.73 -58.55 -22.64
CA GLU A 84 4.08 -57.49 -23.59
C GLU A 84 2.87 -56.71 -24.13
N ASP A 85 1.73 -57.37 -24.27
CA ASP A 85 0.46 -56.77 -24.69
C ASP A 85 0.01 -55.67 -23.73
N LEU A 86 0.03 -55.96 -22.42
CA LEU A 86 -0.29 -54.99 -21.37
C LEU A 86 0.76 -53.88 -21.27
N ALA A 87 2.03 -54.20 -21.50
CA ALA A 87 3.09 -53.20 -21.52
C ALA A 87 2.90 -52.19 -22.66
N ARG A 88 2.53 -52.64 -23.87
CA ARG A 88 2.24 -51.77 -25.01
C ARG A 88 1.06 -50.84 -24.73
N GLU A 89 -0.02 -51.35 -24.14
CA GLU A 89 -1.18 -50.53 -23.77
C GLU A 89 -0.84 -49.51 -22.68
N ALA A 90 -0.06 -49.89 -21.66
CA ALA A 90 0.41 -48.96 -20.64
C ALA A 90 1.28 -47.85 -21.23
N LEU A 91 2.19 -48.17 -22.16
CA LEU A 91 3.01 -47.18 -22.86
C LEU A 91 2.18 -46.23 -23.74
N LYS A 92 1.10 -46.71 -24.36
CA LYS A 92 0.17 -45.84 -25.11
C LYS A 92 -0.49 -44.81 -24.20
N ARG A 93 -0.92 -45.22 -23.00
CA ARG A 93 -1.48 -44.31 -21.99
C ARG A 93 -0.44 -43.36 -21.42
N LYS A 94 0.80 -43.82 -21.21
CA LYS A 94 1.93 -42.95 -20.87
C LYS A 94 2.07 -41.83 -21.89
N GLN A 95 2.10 -42.17 -23.19
CA GLN A 95 2.26 -41.17 -24.26
C GLN A 95 1.13 -40.14 -24.25
N GLN A 96 -0.12 -40.57 -24.04
CA GLN A 96 -1.27 -39.64 -23.94
C GLN A 96 -1.13 -38.69 -22.75
N ALA A 97 -0.80 -39.21 -21.57
CA ALA A 97 -0.59 -38.39 -20.38
C ALA A 97 0.60 -37.44 -20.54
N GLN A 98 1.70 -37.89 -21.17
CA GLN A 98 2.86 -37.05 -21.44
C GLN A 98 2.51 -35.91 -22.40
N ALA A 99 1.77 -36.18 -23.47
CA ALA A 99 1.35 -35.13 -24.41
C ALA A 99 0.49 -34.05 -23.74
N LEU A 100 -0.37 -34.43 -22.78
CA LEU A 100 -1.14 -33.47 -21.98
C LEU A 100 -0.23 -32.67 -21.03
N ALA A 101 0.71 -33.33 -20.35
CA ALA A 101 1.68 -32.66 -19.48
C ALA A 101 2.51 -31.63 -20.26
N ASP A 102 2.96 -31.97 -21.48
CA ASP A 102 3.72 -31.08 -22.35
C ASP A 102 2.86 -29.89 -22.83
N GLY A 103 1.59 -30.13 -23.15
CA GLY A 103 0.63 -29.08 -23.49
C GLY A 103 0.41 -28.09 -22.34
N PHE A 104 0.22 -28.59 -21.12
CA PHE A 104 0.13 -27.72 -19.94
C PHE A 104 1.45 -27.01 -19.64
N ALA A 105 2.60 -27.63 -19.86
CA ALA A 105 3.89 -26.98 -19.69
C ALA A 105 4.06 -25.74 -20.60
N GLN A 106 3.56 -25.82 -21.84
CA GLN A 106 3.54 -24.65 -22.73
C GLN A 106 2.62 -23.54 -22.20
N GLN A 107 1.45 -23.90 -21.69
CA GLN A 107 0.51 -22.92 -21.09
C GLN A 107 1.10 -22.27 -19.83
N VAL A 108 1.76 -23.06 -18.97
CA VAL A 108 2.50 -22.56 -17.79
C VAL A 108 3.54 -21.53 -18.21
N ALA A 109 4.35 -21.80 -19.24
CA ALA A 109 5.37 -20.87 -19.71
C ALA A 109 4.79 -19.54 -20.23
N GLN A 110 3.67 -19.60 -20.96
CA GLN A 110 2.97 -18.41 -21.43
C GLN A 110 2.39 -17.60 -20.26
N GLN A 111 1.70 -18.27 -19.34
CA GLN A 111 1.09 -17.63 -18.17
C GLN A 111 2.14 -17.03 -17.23
N GLN A 112 3.27 -17.72 -17.03
CA GLN A 112 4.39 -17.20 -16.24
C GLN A 112 4.94 -15.90 -16.83
N THR A 113 5.03 -15.81 -18.16
CA THR A 113 5.45 -14.59 -18.85
C THR A 113 4.47 -13.45 -18.58
N LEU A 114 3.16 -13.71 -18.64
CA LEU A 114 2.13 -12.72 -18.33
C LEU A 114 2.20 -12.26 -16.87
N VAL A 115 2.33 -13.18 -15.91
CA VAL A 115 2.49 -12.87 -14.49
C VAL A 115 3.71 -11.99 -14.25
N ASN A 116 4.84 -12.28 -14.91
CA ASN A 116 6.07 -11.50 -14.79
C ASN A 116 5.89 -10.08 -15.34
N GLN A 117 5.22 -9.94 -16.48
CA GLN A 117 4.91 -8.64 -17.09
C GLN A 117 4.00 -7.81 -16.18
N LEU A 118 2.89 -8.39 -15.71
CA LEU A 118 1.95 -7.72 -14.81
C LEU A 118 2.63 -7.30 -13.51
N THR A 119 3.44 -8.18 -12.91
CA THR A 119 4.20 -7.87 -11.68
C THR A 119 5.19 -6.73 -11.89
N THR A 120 5.87 -6.69 -13.03
CA THR A 120 6.83 -5.62 -13.36
C THR A 120 6.11 -4.29 -13.52
N GLN A 121 4.98 -4.27 -14.22
CA GLN A 121 4.18 -3.06 -14.38
C GLN A 121 3.57 -2.58 -13.06
N LEU A 122 3.13 -3.51 -12.20
CA LEU A 122 2.64 -3.20 -10.88
C LEU A 122 3.70 -2.46 -10.04
N LYS A 123 4.93 -2.99 -9.99
CA LYS A 123 6.06 -2.34 -9.30
C LYS A 123 6.38 -0.96 -9.88
N ALA A 124 6.31 -0.81 -11.20
CA ALA A 124 6.52 0.47 -11.85
C ALA A 124 5.44 1.50 -11.47
N LEU A 125 4.17 1.08 -11.36
CA LEU A 125 3.08 1.93 -10.89
C LEU A 125 3.26 2.32 -9.42
N GLU A 126 3.68 1.39 -8.55
CA GLU A 126 4.00 1.68 -7.15
C GLU A 126 5.11 2.74 -7.04
N GLY A 127 6.20 2.59 -7.79
CA GLY A 127 7.27 3.57 -7.85
C GLY A 127 6.79 4.93 -8.39
N LYS A 128 5.90 4.92 -9.39
CA LYS A 128 5.31 6.15 -9.93
C LYS A 128 4.45 6.87 -8.89
N ILE A 129 3.66 6.14 -8.11
CA ILE A 129 2.85 6.72 -7.02
C ILE A 129 3.77 7.38 -5.99
N GLN A 130 4.84 6.72 -5.56
CA GLN A 130 5.80 7.29 -4.60
C GLN A 130 6.48 8.56 -5.14
N GLU A 131 6.92 8.56 -6.41
CA GLU A 131 7.47 9.75 -7.08
C GLU A 131 6.46 10.91 -7.07
N SER A 132 5.19 10.58 -7.29
CA SER A 132 4.08 11.54 -7.40
C SER A 132 3.71 12.13 -6.04
N GLU A 133 3.74 11.32 -4.98
CA GLU A 133 3.56 11.77 -3.59
C GLU A 133 4.67 12.73 -3.16
N ALA A 134 5.93 12.42 -3.49
CA ALA A 134 7.06 13.30 -3.22
C ALA A 134 6.92 14.66 -3.93
N LYS A 135 6.45 14.64 -5.20
CA LYS A 135 6.14 15.88 -5.94
C LYS A 135 5.01 16.67 -5.31
N LYS A 136 3.94 16.00 -4.87
CA LYS A 136 2.84 16.67 -4.13
C LYS A 136 3.38 17.40 -2.90
N ALA A 137 4.18 16.72 -2.08
CA ALA A 137 4.77 17.31 -0.88
C ALA A 137 5.64 18.54 -1.20
N LEU A 138 6.46 18.46 -2.26
CA LEU A 138 7.28 19.59 -2.71
C LEU A 138 6.43 20.78 -3.20
N LEU A 139 5.34 20.52 -3.93
CA LEU A 139 4.43 21.57 -4.40
C LEU A 139 3.74 22.28 -3.22
N ILE A 140 3.27 21.52 -2.24
CA ILE A 140 2.65 22.08 -1.02
C ILE A 140 3.66 22.94 -0.27
N ALA A 141 4.90 22.46 -0.09
CA ALA A 141 5.95 23.23 0.57
C ALA A 141 6.29 24.54 -0.18
N ARG A 142 6.38 24.48 -1.52
CA ARG A 142 6.61 25.68 -2.35
C ARG A 142 5.46 26.68 -2.26
N LYS A 143 4.21 26.20 -2.32
CA LYS A 143 3.02 27.04 -2.18
C LYS A 143 3.02 27.78 -0.85
N LYS A 144 3.26 27.07 0.26
CA LYS A 144 3.40 27.67 1.60
C LYS A 144 4.51 28.73 1.66
N GLY A 145 5.66 28.47 1.05
CA GLY A 145 6.77 29.43 0.98
C GLY A 145 6.44 30.69 0.18
N VAL A 146 5.75 30.55 -0.96
CA VAL A 146 5.28 31.69 -1.77
C VAL A 146 4.22 32.48 -1.02
N GLU A 147 3.23 31.82 -0.40
CA GLU A 147 2.19 32.47 0.41
C GLU A 147 2.80 33.24 1.59
N ALA A 148 3.82 32.69 2.25
CA ALA A 148 4.56 33.38 3.30
C ALA A 148 5.30 34.62 2.76
N ALA A 149 6.00 34.49 1.63
CA ALA A 149 6.73 35.60 1.01
C ALA A 149 5.78 36.71 0.49
N GLU A 150 4.63 36.35 -0.09
CA GLU A 150 3.60 37.30 -0.49
C GLU A 150 2.99 38.03 0.72
N THR A 151 2.80 37.31 1.82
CA THR A 151 2.32 37.88 3.08
C THR A 151 3.31 38.94 3.57
N VAL A 152 4.60 38.60 3.68
CA VAL A 152 5.68 39.54 4.05
C VAL A 152 5.72 40.76 3.11
N ARG A 153 5.70 40.56 1.78
CA ARG A 153 5.66 41.68 0.82
C ARG A 153 4.43 42.56 0.93
N ARG A 154 3.25 41.99 1.21
CA ARG A 154 2.03 42.78 1.44
C ARG A 154 2.16 43.63 2.69
N PHE A 155 2.79 43.11 3.74
CA PHE A 155 3.15 43.89 4.92
C PHE A 155 4.15 44.99 4.56
N GLU A 156 5.23 44.72 3.84
CA GLU A 156 6.22 45.73 3.41
C GLU A 156 5.60 46.83 2.51
N SER A 157 4.73 46.48 1.57
CA SER A 157 4.09 47.45 0.66
C SER A 157 3.03 48.35 1.32
N LYS A 158 2.56 47.99 2.52
CA LYS A 158 1.61 48.77 3.31
C LYS A 158 2.29 49.63 4.39
N VAL A 159 3.62 49.59 4.45
CA VAL A 159 4.41 50.35 5.41
C VAL A 159 4.95 51.61 4.73
N ASP A 160 4.10 52.64 4.67
CA ASP A 160 4.59 54.02 4.68
C ASP A 160 5.22 54.28 6.05
N ALA A 161 6.34 55.00 6.09
CA ALA A 161 7.31 55.04 7.20
C ALA A 161 6.81 55.55 8.58
N HIS A 162 5.50 55.71 8.80
CA HIS A 162 4.87 55.92 10.10
C HIS A 162 4.10 54.70 10.64
N SER A 163 3.74 53.70 9.81
CA SER A 163 3.01 52.48 10.25
C SER A 163 3.92 51.29 10.57
N ALA A 164 5.24 51.40 10.34
CA ALA A 164 6.21 50.32 10.62
C ALA A 164 6.25 49.95 12.10
N VAL A 165 6.11 50.94 12.99
CA VAL A 165 6.14 50.76 14.45
C VAL A 165 4.84 50.13 14.95
N GLU A 166 3.67 50.62 14.50
CA GLU A 166 2.37 50.01 14.84
C GLU A 166 2.22 48.60 14.27
N ALA A 167 2.74 48.32 13.06
CA ALA A 167 2.73 46.99 12.48
C ALA A 167 3.69 46.04 13.19
N PHE A 168 4.82 46.53 13.71
CA PHE A 168 5.70 45.76 14.58
C PHE A 168 5.01 45.45 15.91
N GLU A 169 4.37 46.42 16.56
CA GLU A 169 3.59 46.22 17.79
C GLU A 169 2.38 45.28 17.58
N ASP A 170 1.72 45.31 16.43
CA ASP A 170 0.65 44.37 16.07
C ASP A 170 1.17 42.96 15.79
N MET A 171 2.36 42.85 15.18
CA MET A 171 3.02 41.56 14.95
C MET A 171 3.51 40.97 16.28
N GLU A 172 4.10 41.78 17.15
CA GLU A 172 4.55 41.40 18.49
C GLU A 172 3.35 40.94 19.33
N ARG A 173 2.23 41.67 19.32
CA ARG A 173 0.98 41.24 19.96
C ARG A 173 0.38 39.96 19.38
N ARG A 174 0.53 39.71 18.08
CA ARG A 174 0.05 38.46 17.45
C ARG A 174 0.98 37.29 17.74
N ILE A 175 2.28 37.52 17.82
CA ILE A 175 3.27 36.51 18.23
C ILE A 175 3.04 36.18 19.70
N GLU A 176 2.91 37.17 20.59
CA GLU A 176 2.51 36.96 21.99
C GLU A 176 1.20 36.19 22.08
N ALA A 177 0.16 36.57 21.33
CA ALA A 177 -1.11 35.82 21.34
C ALA A 177 -0.98 34.38 20.80
N MET A 178 -0.07 34.13 19.86
CA MET A 178 0.23 32.79 19.38
C MET A 178 1.07 32.00 20.39
N GLU A 179 2.04 32.62 21.04
CA GLU A 179 2.87 32.04 22.10
C GLU A 179 2.03 31.73 23.34
N ASP A 180 1.13 32.64 23.74
CA ASP A 180 0.14 32.45 24.80
C ASP A 180 -0.83 31.32 24.45
N LYS A 181 -1.31 31.27 23.19
CA LYS A 181 -2.16 30.17 22.74
C LYS A 181 -1.39 28.85 22.71
N HIS A 182 -0.11 28.86 22.34
CA HIS A 182 0.73 27.67 22.32
C HIS A 182 1.11 27.22 23.74
N ALA A 183 1.28 28.17 24.67
CA ALA A 183 1.48 27.92 26.09
C ALA A 183 0.21 27.37 26.74
N ALA A 184 -0.96 27.95 26.43
CA ALA A 184 -2.26 27.46 26.89
C ALA A 184 -2.60 26.08 26.31
N LEU A 185 -2.28 25.80 25.04
CA LEU A 185 -2.40 24.47 24.46
C LEU A 185 -1.40 23.48 25.08
N SER A 186 -0.18 23.92 25.41
CA SER A 186 0.79 23.09 26.13
C SER A 186 0.38 22.85 27.59
N GLU A 187 -0.33 23.77 28.24
CA GLU A 187 -0.96 23.58 29.56
C GLU A 187 -2.17 22.65 29.47
N LEU A 188 -2.97 22.73 28.41
CA LEU A 188 -4.08 21.80 28.16
C LEU A 188 -3.55 20.38 27.90
N ASP A 189 -2.50 20.21 27.09
CA ASP A 189 -1.83 18.92 26.87
C ASP A 189 -1.19 18.39 28.17
N LYS A 190 -0.59 19.25 29.01
CA LYS A 190 -0.13 18.85 30.35
C LYS A 190 -1.31 18.44 31.23
N SER A 191 -2.43 19.17 31.20
CA SER A 191 -3.61 18.85 32.01
C SER A 191 -4.31 17.57 31.58
N ASP A 192 -4.29 17.23 30.29
CA ASP A 192 -4.85 15.98 29.78
C ASP A 192 -3.90 14.81 30.02
N VAL A 193 -2.58 14.98 29.90
CA VAL A 193 -1.58 13.96 30.30
C VAL A 193 -1.57 13.74 31.82
N GLU A 194 -1.77 14.79 32.63
CA GLU A 194 -1.83 14.73 34.09
C GLU A 194 -3.16 14.11 34.57
N LYS A 195 -4.28 14.38 33.88
CA LYS A 195 -5.55 13.65 34.05
C LYS A 195 -5.45 12.19 33.61
N GLU A 196 -4.72 11.87 32.53
CA GLU A 196 -4.45 10.49 32.11
C GLU A 196 -3.55 9.77 33.14
N LEU A 197 -2.55 10.46 33.72
CA LEU A 197 -1.72 9.94 34.81
C LEU A 197 -2.51 9.73 36.11
N GLU A 198 -3.41 10.64 36.48
CA GLU A 198 -4.33 10.48 37.62
C GLU A 198 -5.30 9.32 37.41
N SER A 199 -5.76 9.10 36.17
CA SER A 199 -6.60 7.94 35.81
C SER A 199 -5.82 6.61 35.86
N LEU A 200 -4.51 6.63 35.58
CA LEU A 200 -3.60 5.47 35.73
C LEU A 200 -3.20 5.20 37.20
N GLY A 201 -3.37 6.18 38.09
CA GLY A 201 -3.11 6.05 39.53
C GLY A 201 -4.29 5.52 40.37
N SER A 202 -5.50 5.44 39.82
CA SER A 202 -6.71 5.14 40.59
C SER A 202 -7.03 3.65 40.73
N ASN A 203 -6.05 2.87 41.22
CA ASN A 203 -6.32 1.55 41.81
C ASN A 203 -6.01 1.49 43.32
N LYS A 204 -5.62 2.60 43.94
CA LYS A 204 -5.43 2.72 45.39
C LYS A 204 -6.74 2.88 46.16
N ALA A 205 -7.75 3.52 45.56
CA ALA A 205 -9.05 3.75 46.21
C ALA A 205 -9.84 2.44 46.40
N VAL A 206 -9.71 1.48 45.48
CA VAL A 206 -10.38 0.17 45.59
C VAL A 206 -9.68 -0.73 46.61
N GLU A 207 -8.34 -0.64 46.73
CA GLU A 207 -7.59 -1.38 47.77
C GLU A 207 -7.82 -0.82 49.17
N ASP A 208 -7.96 0.50 49.33
CA ASP A 208 -8.26 1.13 50.62
C ASP A 208 -9.69 0.81 51.11
N ASP A 209 -10.67 0.75 50.19
CA ASP A 209 -12.03 0.33 50.51
C ASP A 209 -12.09 -1.18 50.87
N LEU A 210 -11.29 -2.03 50.22
CA LEU A 210 -11.16 -3.45 50.56
C LEU A 210 -10.48 -3.66 51.93
N ALA A 211 -9.44 -2.88 52.24
CA ALA A 211 -8.73 -2.90 53.52
C ALA A 211 -9.59 -2.37 54.68
N ARG A 212 -10.54 -1.48 54.40
CA ARG A 212 -11.56 -1.05 55.37
C ARG A 212 -12.59 -2.15 55.60
N LEU A 213 -13.09 -2.81 54.54
CA LEU A 213 -14.07 -3.89 54.66
C LEU A 213 -13.52 -5.12 55.40
N LYS A 214 -12.25 -5.49 55.16
CA LYS A 214 -11.57 -6.58 55.89
C LYS A 214 -11.43 -6.31 57.38
N ARG A 215 -11.20 -5.04 57.76
CA ARG A 215 -11.14 -4.61 59.17
C ARG A 215 -12.52 -4.63 59.83
N GLU A 216 -13.58 -4.30 59.11
CA GLU A 216 -14.96 -4.37 59.64
C GLU A 216 -15.50 -5.81 59.74
N LEU A 217 -15.07 -6.71 58.86
CA LEU A 217 -15.52 -8.12 58.87
C LEU A 217 -14.66 -9.05 59.75
N GLY A 218 -13.66 -8.51 60.47
CA GLY A 218 -12.87 -9.26 61.46
C GLY A 218 -12.00 -10.38 60.88
N MET A 219 -11.67 -10.30 59.59
CA MET A 219 -10.75 -11.25 58.94
C MET A 219 -9.40 -10.56 58.76
N ALA A 220 -8.50 -10.78 59.73
CA ALA A 220 -7.06 -10.63 59.57
C ALA A 220 -6.44 -12.02 59.48
#